data_AF-A0A382E065-F1
#
_entry.id   AF-A0A382E065-F1
#
_cell.length_a   1.000
_cell.length_b   1.000
_cell.length_c   1.000
_cell.angle_alpha   90.00
_cell.angle_beta   90.00
_cell.angle_gamma   90.00
#
_symmetry.space_group_name_H-M   'P 1'
#
loop_
_entity.id
_entity.type
_entity.pdbx_description
1 polymer ?
#
loop_
_entity_poly.entity_id
_entity_poly.type
_entity_poly.pdbx_seq_one_letter_code
_entity_poly.pdbx_strand_id
1 'polypeptide(L)'
;ANSTIYLSSGSTLRNPLSRLSLAVGVTLLPIVGFESIANSANLHFILLCATAAVLVGEQRTRWQEVSGTLLALLSGLTTPLTVALVPLSVFRVWRDRQTASGRVSAVVVGWALGTATQLLLILFFARGSRGLGEDRSVQRTAFLLLDRVFGYNFIPFWPSIRGDSYSGSVSVQLVGRAVFCGVLAVLVGLVLLRAGRAGIRSGEHLRVMATALVLCVGVGFWFAAGMLFSTEPRYAIFPAFSIFWALLVANELVATPSLRGRFVRSNLVSMGVGLLLVTAFASHWQPSELRRVGPNWSDGVRAAEIECASTGGSSASIRVLPMNDDWRVELPCELLIQQG
;
A
#
# COMPACT_ATOMS: atom_id res chain seq x y z
N ALA A 1 1.04 12.55 6.55
CA ALA A 1 0.59 11.83 5.33
C ALA A 1 -0.82 12.27 4.92
N ASN A 2 -1.86 11.98 5.71
CA ASN A 2 -3.27 12.23 5.34
C ASN A 2 -3.57 13.71 5.02
N SER A 3 -3.09 14.65 5.83
CA SER A 3 -3.25 16.09 5.57
C SER A 3 -2.61 16.51 4.24
N THR A 4 -1.41 16.01 3.96
CA THR A 4 -0.71 16.25 2.69
C THR A 4 -1.48 15.68 1.50
N ILE A 5 -2.01 14.45 1.62
CA ILE A 5 -2.85 13.83 0.58
C ILE A 5 -4.11 14.68 0.34
N TYR A 6 -4.78 15.14 1.39
CA TYR A 6 -5.96 15.99 1.27
C TYR A 6 -5.65 17.29 0.52
N LEU A 7 -4.55 17.96 0.87
CA LEU A 7 -4.14 19.22 0.25
C LEU A 7 -3.71 19.04 -1.20
N SER A 8 -2.89 18.02 -1.50
CA SER A 8 -2.34 17.78 -2.84
C SER A 8 -3.34 17.16 -3.82
N SER A 9 -4.36 16.42 -3.35
CA SER A 9 -5.36 15.78 -4.22
C SER A 9 -6.29 16.75 -4.96
N GLY A 10 -6.26 18.05 -4.65
CA GLY A 10 -7.13 19.06 -5.26
C GLY A 10 -6.98 19.21 -6.80
N SER A 11 -5.89 18.71 -7.39
CA SER A 11 -5.70 18.69 -8.86
C SER A 11 -6.49 17.58 -9.55
N THR A 12 -6.80 16.49 -8.84
CA THR A 12 -7.49 15.30 -9.40
C THR A 12 -8.91 15.15 -8.87
N LEU A 13 -9.14 15.52 -7.61
CA LEU A 13 -10.44 15.46 -6.92
C LEU A 13 -10.90 16.88 -6.56
N ARG A 14 -12.07 17.26 -7.05
CA ARG A 14 -12.69 18.58 -6.79
C ARG A 14 -13.58 18.55 -5.56
N ASN A 15 -14.22 17.42 -5.26
CA ASN A 15 -15.12 17.29 -4.13
C ASN A 15 -14.32 17.16 -2.82
N PRO A 16 -14.56 18.01 -1.80
CA PRO A 16 -13.88 17.91 -0.51
C PRO A 16 -14.10 16.56 0.19
N LEU A 17 -15.29 15.94 0.04
CA LEU A 17 -15.56 14.63 0.63
C LEU A 17 -14.75 13.52 -0.05
N SER A 18 -14.58 13.57 -1.37
CA SER A 18 -13.72 12.63 -2.09
C SER A 18 -12.26 12.81 -1.68
N ARG A 19 -11.78 14.06 -1.53
CA ARG A 19 -10.43 14.35 -1.04
C ARG A 19 -10.21 13.83 0.38
N LEU A 20 -11.18 14.02 1.26
CA LEU A 20 -11.15 13.50 2.63
C LEU A 20 -11.14 11.97 2.63
N SER A 21 -11.99 11.35 1.81
CA SER A 21 -12.07 9.90 1.65
C SER A 21 -10.73 9.33 1.19
N LEU A 22 -10.08 9.96 0.19
CA LEU A 22 -8.74 9.58 -0.26
C LEU A 22 -7.70 9.68 0.85
N ALA A 23 -7.70 10.81 1.58
CA ALA A 23 -6.75 11.08 2.64
C ALA A 23 -6.88 10.11 3.82
N VAL A 24 -8.10 9.75 4.21
CA VAL A 24 -8.38 8.81 5.29
C VAL A 24 -8.25 7.36 4.80
N GLY A 25 -8.53 7.11 3.52
CA GLY A 25 -8.47 5.79 2.89
C GLY A 25 -7.09 5.15 3.02
N VAL A 26 -6.00 5.93 2.91
CA VAL A 26 -4.64 5.38 3.07
C VAL A 26 -4.43 4.69 4.43
N THR A 27 -5.13 5.13 5.48
CA THR A 27 -5.06 4.54 6.83
C THR A 27 -6.15 3.52 7.10
N LEU A 28 -7.32 3.66 6.45
CA LEU A 28 -8.47 2.78 6.64
C LEU A 28 -8.54 1.61 5.66
N LEU A 29 -7.60 1.49 4.71
CA LEU A 29 -7.54 0.32 3.85
C LEU A 29 -7.33 -0.94 4.71
N PRO A 30 -8.22 -1.95 4.64
CA PRO A 30 -8.15 -3.15 5.49
C PRO A 30 -6.79 -3.84 5.47
N ILE A 31 -6.10 -3.84 4.32
CA ILE A 31 -4.80 -4.48 4.16
C ILE A 31 -3.70 -3.84 5.04
N VAL A 32 -3.86 -2.57 5.44
CA VAL A 32 -2.96 -1.90 6.39
C VAL A 32 -3.05 -2.53 7.78
N GLY A 33 -4.22 -3.09 8.12
CA GLY A 33 -4.45 -3.83 9.38
C GLY A 33 -4.00 -5.30 9.34
N PHE A 34 -3.50 -5.81 8.20
CA PHE A 34 -3.00 -7.18 8.08
C PHE A 34 -1.73 -7.41 8.92
N GLU A 35 -0.92 -6.36 9.08
CA GLU A 35 0.15 -6.28 10.08
C GLU A 35 -0.21 -5.15 11.06
N SER A 36 0.38 -5.13 12.26
CA SER A 36 0.11 -4.05 13.25
C SER A 36 0.21 -2.67 12.59
N ILE A 37 -0.83 -1.85 12.73
CA ILE A 37 -0.91 -0.51 12.13
C ILE A 37 0.22 0.41 12.66
N ALA A 38 0.74 0.11 13.87
CA ALA A 38 1.89 0.77 14.47
C ALA A 38 3.24 0.11 14.11
N ASN A 39 3.28 -0.75 13.09
CA ASN A 39 4.51 -1.35 12.60
C ASN A 39 5.22 -0.40 11.63
N SER A 40 6.52 -0.16 11.85
CA SER A 40 7.37 0.62 10.94
C SER A 40 7.36 0.06 9.51
N ALA A 41 7.12 -1.25 9.33
CA ALA A 41 7.04 -1.89 8.03
C ALA A 41 5.93 -1.30 7.12
N ASN A 42 4.77 -0.94 7.67
CA ASN A 42 3.65 -0.38 6.91
C ASN A 42 3.84 1.10 6.58
N LEU A 43 4.63 1.82 7.38
CA LEU A 43 4.88 3.25 7.21
C LEU A 43 5.45 3.56 5.82
N HIS A 44 6.36 2.72 5.32
CA HIS A 44 6.98 2.90 4.00
C HIS A 44 5.96 2.93 2.86
N PHE A 45 4.90 2.11 2.93
CA PHE A 45 3.85 2.05 1.91
C PHE A 45 2.85 3.21 2.04
N ILE A 46 2.57 3.65 3.27
CA ILE A 46 1.75 4.85 3.51
C ILE A 46 2.47 6.10 2.97
N LEU A 47 3.78 6.21 3.21
CA LEU A 47 4.63 7.27 2.67
C LEU A 47 4.68 7.21 1.14
N LEU A 48 4.73 6.02 0.54
CA LEU A 48 4.66 5.83 -0.91
C LEU A 48 3.34 6.38 -1.49
N CYS A 49 2.20 6.07 -0.86
CA CYS A 49 0.88 6.60 -1.25
C CYS A 49 0.84 8.13 -1.16
N ALA A 50 1.34 8.69 -0.05
CA ALA A 50 1.41 10.14 0.14
C ALA A 50 2.32 10.81 -0.88
N THR A 51 3.47 10.20 -1.20
CA THR A 51 4.42 10.73 -2.19
C THR A 51 3.81 10.73 -3.59
N ALA A 52 3.08 9.67 -3.96
CA ALA A 52 2.30 9.66 -5.21
C ALA A 52 1.27 10.80 -5.26
N ALA A 53 0.57 11.06 -4.14
CA ALA A 53 -0.38 12.17 -4.02
C ALA A 53 0.27 13.54 -4.23
N VAL A 54 1.46 13.77 -3.67
CA VAL A 54 2.19 15.04 -3.82
C VAL A 54 2.77 15.20 -5.23
N LEU A 55 3.30 14.12 -5.84
CA LEU A 55 3.85 14.17 -7.20
C LEU A 55 2.78 14.47 -8.26
N VAL A 56 1.58 13.92 -8.12
CA VAL A 56 0.45 14.21 -9.02
C VAL A 56 -0.26 15.51 -8.65
N GLY A 57 -0.22 15.88 -7.37
CA GLY A 57 -0.86 17.06 -6.82
C GLY A 57 -0.26 18.38 -7.28
N GLU A 58 -0.97 19.47 -7.00
CA GLU A 58 -0.44 20.82 -7.10
C GLU A 58 -0.13 21.36 -5.70
N GLN A 59 0.98 22.08 -5.56
CA GLN A 59 1.34 22.80 -4.34
C GLN A 59 0.96 24.26 -4.54
N ARG A 60 -0.14 24.68 -3.92
CA ARG A 60 -0.71 26.04 -4.07
C ARG A 60 -0.09 27.05 -3.12
N THR A 61 0.50 26.58 -2.02
CA THR A 61 1.14 27.43 -1.00
C THR A 61 2.57 26.99 -0.76
N ARG A 62 3.42 27.93 -0.32
CA ARG A 62 4.82 27.62 0.06
C ARG A 62 4.89 26.52 1.12
N TRP A 63 3.95 26.51 2.06
CA TRP A 63 3.86 25.45 3.07
C TRP A 63 3.58 24.07 2.47
N GLN A 64 2.69 23.97 1.48
CA GLN A 64 2.43 22.73 0.76
C GLN A 64 3.65 22.27 -0.04
N GLU A 65 4.41 23.20 -0.60
CA GLU A 65 5.66 22.91 -1.31
C GLU A 65 6.75 22.37 -0.38
N VAL A 66 7.00 23.05 0.74
CA VAL A 66 7.99 22.61 1.73
C VAL A 66 7.60 21.25 2.33
N SER A 67 6.37 21.12 2.82
CA SER A 67 5.91 19.86 3.43
C SER A 67 5.86 18.71 2.42
N GLY A 68 5.46 18.96 1.18
CA GLY A 68 5.48 17.97 0.11
C GLY A 68 6.90 17.53 -0.27
N THR A 69 7.84 18.47 -0.32
CA THR A 69 9.25 18.21 -0.61
C THR A 69 9.91 17.40 0.49
N LEU A 70 9.71 17.79 1.75
CA LEU A 70 10.22 17.03 2.91
C LEU A 70 9.63 15.62 2.95
N LEU A 71 8.32 15.48 2.70
CA LEU A 71 7.68 14.17 2.66
C LEU A 71 8.27 13.28 1.56
N ALA A 72 8.46 13.82 0.36
CA ALA A 72 9.03 13.09 -0.77
C ALA A 72 10.49 12.68 -0.53
N LEU A 73 11.28 13.58 0.05
CA LEU A 73 12.67 13.32 0.45
C LEU A 73 12.75 12.21 1.50
N LEU A 74 11.99 12.35 2.60
CA LEU A 74 11.96 11.37 3.68
C LEU A 74 11.43 10.02 3.20
N SER A 75 10.41 10.01 2.33
CA SER A 75 9.94 8.76 1.72
C SER A 75 11.06 8.08 0.90
N GLY A 76 11.83 8.84 0.12
CA GLY A 76 12.94 8.29 -0.65
C GLY A 76 14.05 7.74 0.24
N LEU A 77 14.43 8.49 1.29
CA LEU A 77 15.46 8.08 2.26
C LEU A 77 15.05 6.86 3.10
N THR A 78 13.76 6.57 3.22
CA THR A 78 13.28 5.45 4.04
C THR A 78 13.06 4.18 3.24
N THR A 79 12.81 4.25 1.92
CA THR A 79 12.55 3.06 1.12
C THR A 79 12.95 3.21 -0.34
N PRO A 80 13.64 2.21 -0.94
CA PRO A 80 13.96 2.22 -2.37
C PRO A 80 12.72 2.06 -3.25
N LEU A 81 11.58 1.66 -2.67
CA LEU A 81 10.34 1.44 -3.42
C LEU A 81 9.77 2.72 -4.04
N THR A 82 10.23 3.91 -3.61
CA THR A 82 9.88 5.18 -4.26
C THR A 82 10.33 5.26 -5.71
N VAL A 83 11.27 4.40 -6.15
CA VAL A 83 11.65 4.27 -7.56
C VAL A 83 10.47 3.89 -8.45
N ALA A 84 9.46 3.19 -7.91
CA ALA A 84 8.24 2.87 -8.64
C ALA A 84 7.45 4.13 -9.06
N LEU A 85 7.69 5.27 -8.43
CA LEU A 85 7.02 6.54 -8.73
C LEU A 85 7.71 7.34 -9.85
N VAL A 86 8.75 6.82 -10.49
CA VAL A 86 9.40 7.45 -11.67
C VAL A 86 8.38 7.92 -12.72
N PRO A 87 7.35 7.13 -13.10
CA PRO A 87 6.39 7.61 -14.10
C PRO A 87 5.60 8.84 -13.63
N LEU A 88 5.26 8.91 -12.34
CA LEU A 88 4.56 10.07 -11.77
C LEU A 88 5.45 11.31 -11.70
N SER A 89 6.74 11.15 -11.40
CA SER A 89 7.68 12.28 -11.39
C SER A 89 7.94 12.80 -12.81
N VAL A 90 8.08 11.91 -13.80
CA VAL A 90 8.16 12.28 -15.22
C VAL A 90 6.90 13.02 -15.68
N PHE A 91 5.73 12.53 -15.31
CA PHE A 91 4.46 13.21 -15.59
C PHE A 91 4.40 14.59 -14.95
N ARG A 92 4.85 14.74 -13.70
CA ARG A 92 4.92 16.05 -13.02
C ARG A 92 5.83 17.02 -13.77
N VAL A 93 7.03 16.60 -14.14
CA VAL A 93 7.98 17.44 -14.90
C VAL A 93 7.40 17.83 -16.27
N TRP A 94 6.80 16.88 -16.98
CA TRP A 94 6.14 17.13 -18.26
C TRP A 94 5.01 18.15 -18.12
N ARG A 95 4.12 17.98 -17.12
CA ARG A 95 3.03 18.91 -16.84
C ARG A 95 3.56 20.30 -16.50
N ASP A 96 4.57 20.37 -15.64
CA ASP A 96 5.14 21.63 -15.15
C ASP A 96 5.81 22.43 -16.25
N ARG A 97 6.38 21.75 -17.26
CA ARG A 97 6.94 22.40 -18.46
C ARG A 97 5.87 22.97 -19.39
N GLN A 98 4.67 22.39 -19.41
CA GLN A 98 3.57 22.93 -20.21
C GLN A 98 2.92 24.15 -19.56
N THR A 99 2.94 24.23 -18.24
CA THR A 99 2.58 25.44 -17.51
C THR A 99 3.77 26.41 -17.50
N ALA A 100 3.56 27.72 -17.66
CA ALA A 100 4.60 28.73 -17.92
C ALA A 100 5.74 28.88 -16.87
N SER A 101 5.84 28.02 -15.85
CA SER A 101 6.86 28.11 -14.80
C SER A 101 8.24 27.65 -15.25
N GLY A 102 8.34 26.73 -16.23
CA GLY A 102 9.60 26.19 -16.78
C GLY A 102 10.55 25.51 -15.78
N ARG A 103 10.23 25.54 -14.47
CA ARG A 103 11.07 25.07 -13.37
C ARG A 103 10.56 23.72 -12.86
N VAL A 104 11.50 22.83 -12.57
CA VAL A 104 11.20 21.54 -11.93
C VAL A 104 10.72 21.81 -10.50
N SER A 105 9.57 21.24 -10.12
CA SER A 105 9.03 21.35 -8.77
C SER A 105 10.01 20.83 -7.71
N ALA A 106 10.15 21.56 -6.59
CA ALA A 106 10.96 21.15 -5.45
C ALA A 106 10.62 19.74 -4.94
N VAL A 107 9.35 19.33 -5.05
CA VAL A 107 8.89 17.97 -4.68
C VAL A 107 9.61 16.90 -5.50
N VAL A 108 9.72 17.10 -6.82
CA VAL A 108 10.39 16.14 -7.71
C VAL A 108 11.87 16.06 -7.37
N VAL A 109 12.49 17.21 -7.06
CA VAL A 109 13.89 17.27 -6.61
C VAL A 109 14.08 16.51 -5.29
N GLY A 110 13.20 16.74 -4.31
CA GLY A 110 13.23 16.04 -3.02
C GLY A 110 13.07 14.52 -3.18
N TRP A 111 12.10 14.08 -3.99
CA TRP A 111 11.93 12.65 -4.33
C TRP A 111 13.18 12.07 -4.99
N ALA A 112 13.75 12.76 -5.97
CA ALA A 112 14.91 12.30 -6.72
C ALA A 112 16.15 12.16 -5.81
N LEU A 113 16.41 13.17 -4.97
CA LEU A 113 17.49 13.15 -3.98
C LEU A 113 17.34 11.97 -3.02
N GLY A 114 16.16 11.84 -2.38
CA GLY A 114 15.94 10.77 -1.41
C GLY A 114 16.07 9.37 -2.03
N THR A 115 15.46 9.18 -3.21
CA THR A 115 15.52 7.90 -3.93
C THR A 115 16.95 7.58 -4.39
N ALA A 116 17.67 8.56 -4.92
CA ALA A 116 19.06 8.37 -5.35
C ALA A 116 19.96 8.02 -4.16
N THR A 117 19.86 8.74 -3.04
CA THR A 117 20.62 8.42 -1.82
C THR A 117 20.34 7.00 -1.36
N GLN A 118 19.08 6.56 -1.35
CA GLN A 118 18.72 5.21 -0.91
C GLN A 118 19.26 4.13 -1.85
N LEU A 119 19.21 4.36 -3.17
CA LEU A 119 19.80 3.45 -4.15
C LEU A 119 21.33 3.37 -4.02
N LEU A 120 22.00 4.50 -3.79
CA LEU A 120 23.44 4.53 -3.52
C LEU A 120 23.78 3.75 -2.24
N LEU A 121 23.01 3.91 -1.17
CA LEU A 121 23.20 3.14 0.06
C LEU A 121 23.07 1.64 -0.19
N ILE A 122 22.09 1.22 -1.00
CA ILE A 122 21.94 -0.19 -1.37
C ILE A 122 23.14 -0.67 -2.19
N LEU A 123 23.56 0.09 -3.20
CA LEU A 123 24.68 -0.29 -4.07
C LEU A 123 26.00 -0.44 -3.32
N PHE A 124 26.27 0.43 -2.34
CA PHE A 124 27.56 0.44 -1.63
C PHE A 124 27.57 -0.38 -0.33
N PHE A 125 26.44 -0.48 0.38
CA PHE A 125 26.38 -1.07 1.71
C PHE A 125 25.53 -2.34 1.83
N ALA A 126 24.59 -2.59 0.90
CA ALA A 126 23.76 -3.80 0.97
C ALA A 126 24.48 -4.99 0.32
N ARG A 127 25.43 -5.60 1.03
CA ARG A 127 26.05 -6.87 0.63
C ARG A 127 25.23 -8.05 1.19
N GLY A 128 24.54 -8.77 0.31
CA GLY A 128 24.08 -10.16 0.56
C GLY A 128 22.83 -10.39 1.42
N SER A 129 22.06 -9.38 1.82
CA SER A 129 21.03 -9.54 2.87
C SER A 129 19.59 -9.82 2.42
N ARG A 130 19.26 -9.78 1.11
CA ARG A 130 17.93 -10.15 0.62
C ARG A 130 18.01 -10.90 -0.70
N GLY A 131 17.67 -12.18 -0.66
CA GLY A 131 17.46 -13.00 -1.84
C GLY A 131 16.24 -12.54 -2.63
N LEU A 132 16.23 -12.88 -3.92
CA LEU A 132 15.05 -12.80 -4.75
C LEU A 132 14.04 -13.87 -4.28
N GLY A 133 12.74 -13.56 -4.24
CA GLY A 133 11.73 -14.50 -3.73
C GLY A 133 11.74 -15.84 -4.48
N GLU A 134 11.66 -16.96 -3.75
CA GLU A 134 11.82 -18.33 -4.27
C GLU A 134 10.62 -18.83 -5.10
N ASP A 135 9.43 -18.23 -4.93
CA ASP A 135 8.18 -18.67 -5.57
C ASP A 135 7.59 -17.66 -6.58
N ARG A 136 8.34 -17.36 -7.64
CA ARG A 136 7.89 -16.42 -8.68
C ARG A 136 6.86 -17.07 -9.60
N SER A 137 5.60 -16.68 -9.47
CA SER A 137 4.54 -17.12 -10.37
C SER A 137 3.63 -15.96 -10.77
N VAL A 138 3.51 -15.74 -12.08
CA VAL A 138 2.59 -14.75 -12.64
C VAL A 138 1.14 -15.11 -12.28
N GLN A 139 0.79 -16.39 -12.32
CA GLN A 139 -0.54 -16.88 -11.98
C GLN A 139 -0.86 -16.61 -10.50
N ARG A 140 0.09 -16.94 -9.60
CA ARG A 140 -0.03 -16.63 -8.16
C ARG A 140 -0.15 -15.12 -7.92
N THR A 141 0.64 -14.33 -8.64
CA THR A 141 0.63 -12.86 -8.52
C THR A 141 -0.68 -12.26 -9.00
N ALA A 142 -1.25 -12.76 -10.10
CA ALA A 142 -2.55 -12.33 -10.60
C ALA A 142 -3.69 -12.76 -9.66
N PHE A 143 -3.67 -13.99 -9.17
CA PHE A 143 -4.65 -14.46 -8.18
C PHE A 143 -4.60 -13.62 -6.91
N LEU A 144 -3.41 -13.36 -6.36
CA LEU A 144 -3.27 -12.56 -5.14
C LEU A 144 -3.53 -11.06 -5.37
N LEU A 145 -3.42 -10.55 -6.60
CA LEU A 145 -3.95 -9.23 -6.94
C LEU A 145 -5.46 -9.21 -6.71
N LEU A 146 -6.17 -10.17 -7.29
CA LEU A 146 -7.62 -10.29 -7.14
C LEU A 146 -8.01 -10.51 -5.67
N ASP A 147 -7.29 -11.37 -4.96
CA ASP A 147 -7.65 -11.71 -3.60
C ASP A 147 -7.31 -10.61 -2.59
N ARG A 148 -6.08 -10.07 -2.62
CA ARG A 148 -5.59 -9.12 -1.62
C ARG A 148 -5.85 -7.67 -2.00
N VAL A 149 -5.68 -7.31 -3.27
CA VAL A 149 -5.93 -5.92 -3.70
C VAL A 149 -7.42 -5.69 -3.87
N PHE A 150 -8.15 -6.58 -4.56
CA PHE A 150 -9.60 -6.40 -4.73
C PHE A 150 -10.41 -6.94 -3.56
N GLY A 151 -10.21 -8.21 -3.20
CA GLY A 151 -11.04 -8.88 -2.20
C GLY A 151 -10.93 -8.25 -0.83
N TYR A 152 -9.75 -8.39 -0.22
CA TYR A 152 -9.50 -7.98 1.16
C TYR A 152 -9.75 -6.48 1.42
N ASN A 153 -9.52 -5.61 0.43
CA ASN A 153 -9.68 -4.16 0.63
C ASN A 153 -11.09 -3.63 0.37
N PHE A 154 -11.84 -4.22 -0.57
CA PHE A 154 -13.11 -3.64 -1.03
C PHE A 154 -14.34 -4.49 -0.72
N ILE A 155 -14.17 -5.73 -0.24
CA ILE A 155 -15.27 -6.61 0.13
C ILE A 155 -15.25 -6.81 1.65
N PRO A 156 -16.23 -6.27 2.40
CA PRO A 156 -16.35 -6.56 3.83
C PRO A 156 -16.48 -8.06 4.11
N PHE A 157 -15.91 -8.51 5.24
CA PHE A 157 -15.93 -9.92 5.65
C PHE A 157 -15.22 -10.90 4.70
N TRP A 158 -14.28 -10.41 3.88
CA TRP A 158 -13.51 -11.28 2.99
C TRP A 158 -12.58 -12.19 3.80
N PRO A 159 -12.62 -13.52 3.60
CA PRO A 159 -11.84 -14.45 4.40
C PRO A 159 -10.33 -14.26 4.19
N SER A 160 -9.53 -14.29 5.26
CA SER A 160 -8.06 -14.23 5.14
C SER A 160 -7.50 -15.56 4.59
N ILE A 161 -6.49 -15.48 3.73
CA ILE A 161 -5.75 -16.66 3.27
C ILE A 161 -4.63 -16.94 4.28
N ARG A 162 -4.71 -18.08 5.00
CA ARG A 162 -3.63 -18.61 5.85
C ARG A 162 -2.75 -19.58 5.04
N GLY A 163 -1.49 -19.74 5.44
CA GLY A 163 -0.47 -20.52 4.71
C GLY A 163 -0.93 -21.94 4.33
N ASP A 164 -1.74 -22.56 5.19
CA ASP A 164 -2.29 -23.92 5.01
C ASP A 164 -3.13 -24.08 3.74
N SER A 165 -3.72 -22.98 3.25
CA SER A 165 -4.57 -22.97 2.05
C SER A 165 -3.81 -23.24 0.74
N TYR A 166 -2.47 -23.24 0.76
CA TYR A 166 -1.62 -23.50 -0.40
C TYR A 166 -0.95 -24.88 -0.38
N SER A 167 -1.16 -25.68 0.67
CA SER A 167 -0.39 -26.92 0.91
C SER A 167 -0.82 -28.14 0.10
N GLY A 168 -1.94 -28.09 -0.64
CA GLY A 168 -2.31 -29.20 -1.52
C GLY A 168 -3.63 -29.00 -2.24
N SER A 169 -3.58 -28.84 -3.56
CA SER A 169 -4.68 -28.68 -4.52
C SER A 169 -5.43 -27.32 -4.52
N VAL A 170 -5.78 -26.86 -5.72
CA VAL A 170 -6.62 -25.67 -5.93
C VAL A 170 -8.04 -26.01 -5.46
N SER A 171 -8.43 -25.49 -4.29
CA SER A 171 -9.77 -25.72 -3.76
C SER A 171 -10.83 -24.97 -4.57
N VAL A 172 -12.05 -25.52 -4.64
CA VAL A 172 -13.21 -24.87 -5.27
C VAL A 172 -13.46 -23.48 -4.69
N GLN A 173 -13.14 -23.29 -3.40
CA GLN A 173 -13.26 -21.99 -2.71
C GLN A 173 -12.28 -20.96 -3.27
N LEU A 174 -11.02 -21.34 -3.56
CA LEU A 174 -10.03 -20.43 -4.16
C LEU A 174 -10.44 -20.04 -5.59
N VAL A 175 -10.97 -20.98 -6.37
CA VAL A 175 -11.51 -20.69 -7.71
C VAL A 175 -12.70 -19.74 -7.62
N GLY A 176 -13.66 -20.01 -6.74
CA GLY A 176 -14.83 -19.14 -6.53
C GLY A 176 -14.44 -17.70 -6.15
N ARG A 177 -13.46 -17.55 -5.25
CA ARG A 177 -12.88 -16.25 -4.88
C ARG A 177 -12.24 -15.53 -6.08
N ALA A 178 -11.44 -16.25 -6.86
CA ALA A 178 -10.79 -15.71 -8.06
C ALA A 178 -11.82 -15.21 -9.07
N VAL A 179 -12.87 -16.01 -9.32
CA VAL A 179 -13.96 -15.65 -10.25
C VAL A 179 -14.71 -14.42 -9.75
N PHE A 180 -15.10 -14.39 -8.47
CA PHE A 180 -15.83 -13.26 -7.89
C PHE A 180 -15.03 -11.95 -7.97
N CYS A 181 -13.77 -11.98 -7.50
CA CYS A 181 -12.88 -10.81 -7.59
C CYS A 181 -12.56 -10.44 -9.05
N GLY A 182 -12.47 -11.43 -9.95
CA GLY A 182 -12.30 -11.20 -11.38
C GLY A 182 -13.47 -10.44 -11.99
N VAL A 183 -14.71 -10.85 -11.69
CA VAL A 183 -15.93 -10.13 -12.11
C VAL A 183 -15.94 -8.72 -11.54
N LEU A 184 -15.62 -8.55 -10.25
CA LEU A 184 -15.52 -7.22 -9.63
C LEU A 184 -14.47 -6.34 -10.33
N ALA A 185 -13.29 -6.88 -10.63
CA ALA A 185 -12.22 -6.17 -11.33
C ALA A 185 -12.65 -5.74 -12.74
N VAL A 186 -13.39 -6.59 -13.47
CA VAL A 186 -13.97 -6.24 -14.77
C VAL A 186 -15.00 -5.11 -14.64
N LEU A 187 -15.90 -5.18 -13.67
CA LEU A 187 -16.89 -4.13 -13.42
C LEU A 187 -16.22 -2.79 -13.07
N VAL A 188 -15.22 -2.81 -12.20
CA VAL A 188 -14.40 -1.64 -11.87
C VAL A 188 -13.72 -1.10 -13.13
N GLY A 189 -13.10 -1.96 -13.95
CA GLY A 189 -12.50 -1.59 -15.23
C GLY A 189 -13.48 -0.90 -16.17
N LEU A 190 -14.70 -1.42 -16.31
CA LEU A 190 -15.76 -0.82 -17.13
C LEU A 190 -16.19 0.55 -16.63
N VAL A 191 -16.31 0.73 -15.31
CA VAL A 191 -16.61 2.03 -14.68
C VAL A 191 -15.50 3.04 -14.97
N LEU A 192 -14.24 2.64 -14.79
CA LEU A 192 -13.07 3.49 -15.06
C LEU A 192 -12.98 3.87 -16.54
N LEU A 193 -13.23 2.93 -17.46
CA LEU A 193 -13.26 3.19 -18.90
C LEU A 193 -14.38 4.17 -19.28
N ARG A 194 -15.58 3.99 -18.72
CA ARG A 194 -16.70 4.91 -18.93
C ARG A 194 -16.38 6.30 -18.42
N ALA A 195 -15.79 6.41 -17.22
CA ALA A 195 -15.39 7.67 -16.63
C ALA A 195 -14.27 8.36 -17.42
N GLY A 196 -13.28 7.60 -17.89
CA GLY A 196 -12.21 8.11 -18.75
C GLY A 196 -12.76 8.69 -20.06
N ARG A 197 -13.67 7.96 -20.72
CA ARG A 197 -14.37 8.46 -21.93
C ARG A 197 -15.17 9.74 -21.64
N ALA A 198 -15.88 9.79 -20.52
CA ALA A 198 -16.63 10.98 -20.11
C ALA A 198 -15.71 12.18 -19.81
N GLY A 199 -14.59 11.94 -19.13
CA GLY A 199 -13.59 12.96 -18.81
C GLY A 199 -12.92 13.52 -20.07
N ILE A 200 -12.52 12.65 -21.01
CA ILE A 200 -11.94 13.06 -22.30
C ILE A 200 -12.93 13.92 -23.09
N ARG A 201 -14.21 13.52 -23.18
CA ARG A 201 -15.26 14.31 -23.85
C ARG A 201 -15.52 15.66 -23.19
N SER A 202 -15.25 15.78 -21.89
CA SER A 202 -15.45 17.01 -21.12
C SER A 202 -14.21 17.89 -21.05
N GLY A 203 -13.13 17.57 -21.79
CA GLY A 203 -11.88 18.32 -21.78
C GLY A 203 -10.98 18.08 -20.56
N GLU A 204 -11.32 17.13 -19.68
CA GLU A 204 -10.59 16.82 -18.44
C GLU A 204 -9.38 15.88 -18.68
N HIS A 205 -8.66 16.05 -19.80
CA HIS A 205 -7.61 15.15 -20.26
C HIS A 205 -6.51 14.92 -19.22
N LEU A 206 -6.08 16.00 -18.54
CA LEU A 206 -5.02 15.94 -17.54
C LEU A 206 -5.42 15.08 -16.33
N ARG A 207 -6.67 15.19 -15.87
CA ARG A 207 -7.18 14.38 -14.74
C ARG A 207 -7.30 12.91 -15.11
N VAL A 208 -7.80 12.63 -16.32
CA VAL A 208 -7.89 11.26 -16.84
C VAL A 208 -6.49 10.65 -16.95
N MET A 209 -5.53 11.39 -17.52
CA MET A 209 -4.16 10.91 -17.68
C MET A 209 -3.46 10.68 -16.34
N ALA A 210 -3.58 11.62 -15.39
CA ALA A 210 -3.05 11.46 -14.04
C ALA A 210 -3.62 10.21 -13.34
N THR A 211 -4.93 10.00 -13.47
CA THR A 211 -5.62 8.86 -12.83
C THR A 211 -5.21 7.53 -13.46
N ALA A 212 -5.18 7.46 -14.79
CA ALA A 212 -4.72 6.28 -15.51
C ALA A 212 -3.27 5.94 -15.15
N LEU A 213 -2.42 6.95 -15.03
CA LEU A 213 -1.02 6.77 -14.66
C LEU A 213 -0.86 6.25 -13.23
N VAL A 214 -1.59 6.81 -12.25
CA VAL A 214 -1.60 6.30 -10.87
C VAL A 214 -2.03 4.84 -10.83
N LEU A 215 -3.08 4.46 -11.57
CA LEU A 215 -3.52 3.07 -11.68
C LEU A 215 -2.44 2.16 -12.28
N CYS A 216 -1.85 2.57 -13.40
CA CYS A 216 -0.81 1.78 -14.08
C CYS A 216 0.42 1.59 -13.18
N VAL A 217 0.82 2.66 -12.46
CA VAL A 217 1.93 2.61 -11.50
C VAL A 217 1.61 1.71 -10.31
N GLY A 218 0.38 1.77 -9.78
CA GLY A 218 -0.07 0.88 -8.71
C GLY A 218 -0.07 -0.60 -9.12
N VAL A 219 -0.71 -0.94 -10.24
CA VAL A 219 -0.76 -2.31 -10.75
C VAL A 219 0.65 -2.81 -11.15
N GLY A 220 1.42 -1.98 -11.84
CA GLY A 220 2.81 -2.28 -12.20
C GLY A 220 3.69 -2.53 -10.98
N PHE A 221 3.50 -1.74 -9.91
CA PHE A 221 4.17 -1.95 -8.62
C PHE A 221 3.84 -3.32 -8.03
N TRP A 222 2.57 -3.73 -8.03
CA TRP A 222 2.18 -5.05 -7.51
C TRP A 222 2.87 -6.18 -8.26
N PHE A 223 2.86 -6.15 -9.59
CA PHE A 223 3.50 -7.19 -10.39
C PHE A 223 5.02 -7.18 -10.24
N ALA A 224 5.66 -5.99 -10.20
CA ALA A 224 7.09 -5.89 -9.95
C ALA A 224 7.46 -6.45 -8.57
N ALA A 225 6.72 -6.08 -7.52
CA ALA A 225 6.94 -6.58 -6.17
C ALA A 225 6.71 -8.09 -6.08
N GLY A 226 5.61 -8.61 -6.64
CA GLY A 226 5.30 -10.04 -6.65
C GLY A 226 6.37 -10.87 -7.36
N MET A 227 6.93 -10.35 -8.46
CA MET A 227 7.98 -11.04 -9.23
C MET A 227 9.37 -10.92 -8.60
N LEU A 228 9.66 -9.86 -7.83
CA LEU A 228 10.99 -9.63 -7.25
C LEU A 228 11.10 -10.13 -5.81
N PHE A 229 10.09 -9.87 -4.97
CA PHE A 229 10.14 -9.96 -3.51
C PHE A 229 9.04 -10.86 -2.91
N SER A 230 8.39 -11.68 -3.74
CA SER A 230 7.16 -12.41 -3.38
C SER A 230 5.96 -11.48 -3.13
N THR A 231 4.78 -12.06 -3.28
CA THR A 231 3.51 -11.38 -3.05
C THR A 231 3.22 -11.33 -1.56
N GLU A 232 3.86 -10.44 -0.82
CA GLU A 232 3.53 -10.18 0.59
C GLU A 232 2.30 -9.25 0.70
N PRO A 233 1.47 -9.35 1.75
CA PRO A 233 0.26 -8.55 1.91
C PRO A 233 0.51 -7.04 1.89
N ARG A 234 1.60 -6.58 2.49
CA ARG A 234 1.98 -5.16 2.56
C ARG A 234 2.19 -4.50 1.19
N TYR A 235 2.59 -5.25 0.16
CA TYR A 235 2.70 -4.72 -1.20
C TYR A 235 1.34 -4.38 -1.82
N ALA A 236 0.22 -4.83 -1.24
CA ALA A 236 -1.12 -4.51 -1.74
C ALA A 236 -1.64 -3.14 -1.27
N ILE A 237 -0.98 -2.47 -0.32
CA ILE A 237 -1.40 -1.14 0.19
C ILE A 237 -1.46 -0.11 -0.93
N PHE A 238 -0.36 0.05 -1.68
CA PHE A 238 -0.25 1.05 -2.75
C PHE A 238 -1.16 0.79 -3.97
N PRO A 239 -1.27 -0.43 -4.53
CA PRO A 239 -2.22 -0.70 -5.61
C PRO A 239 -3.68 -0.54 -5.16
N ALA A 240 -4.03 -0.93 -3.93
CA ALA A 240 -5.37 -0.70 -3.40
C ALA A 240 -5.67 0.79 -3.28
N PHE A 241 -4.73 1.58 -2.75
CA PHE A 241 -4.83 3.04 -2.73
C PHE A 241 -5.01 3.64 -4.13
N SER A 242 -4.29 3.13 -5.13
CA SER A 242 -4.37 3.60 -6.52
C SER A 242 -5.72 3.31 -7.16
N ILE A 243 -6.28 2.12 -6.94
CA ILE A 243 -7.64 1.76 -7.39
C ILE A 243 -8.67 2.61 -6.69
N PHE A 244 -8.55 2.78 -5.37
CA PHE A 244 -9.44 3.59 -4.57
C PHE A 244 -9.46 5.05 -5.04
N TRP A 245 -8.29 5.65 -5.28
CA TRP A 245 -8.16 6.98 -5.85
C TRP A 245 -8.87 7.07 -7.20
N ALA A 246 -8.63 6.11 -8.09
CA ALA A 246 -9.24 6.13 -9.41
C ALA A 246 -10.76 6.01 -9.38
N LEU A 247 -11.32 5.22 -8.46
CA LEU A 247 -12.77 5.11 -8.26
C LEU A 247 -13.37 6.46 -7.81
N LEU A 248 -12.70 7.18 -6.91
CA LEU A 248 -13.13 8.51 -6.49
C LEU A 248 -13.10 9.52 -7.65
N VAL A 249 -12.04 9.51 -8.47
CA VAL A 249 -11.97 10.38 -9.65
C VAL A 249 -13.04 9.99 -10.67
N ALA A 250 -13.25 8.69 -10.89
CA ALA A 250 -14.25 8.19 -11.81
C ALA A 250 -15.66 8.61 -11.41
N ASN A 251 -15.98 8.57 -10.12
CA ASN A 251 -17.24 9.08 -9.58
C ASN A 251 -17.46 10.56 -9.94
N GLU A 252 -16.43 11.40 -9.78
CA GLU A 252 -16.51 12.82 -10.16
C GLU A 252 -16.61 13.05 -11.67
N LEU A 253 -15.88 12.29 -12.48
CA LEU A 253 -15.89 12.43 -13.94
C LEU A 253 -17.21 11.97 -14.57
N VAL A 254 -17.89 10.99 -13.99
CA VAL A 254 -19.23 10.57 -14.43
C VAL A 254 -20.31 11.54 -13.93
N ALA A 255 -20.09 12.18 -12.79
CA ALA A 255 -20.96 13.22 -12.24
C ALA A 255 -20.68 14.61 -12.87
N THR A 256 -20.82 14.77 -14.19
CA THR A 256 -20.65 16.08 -14.86
C THR A 256 -21.72 17.11 -14.47
N PRO A 257 -21.41 18.43 -14.48
CA PRO A 257 -21.94 19.42 -13.53
C PRO A 257 -23.25 20.12 -13.90
N SER A 258 -24.03 19.65 -14.87
CA SER A 258 -25.13 20.48 -15.41
C SER A 258 -26.42 20.50 -14.59
N LEU A 259 -26.57 19.75 -13.49
CA LEU A 259 -27.80 19.73 -12.68
C LEU A 259 -27.49 19.53 -11.18
N ARG A 260 -28.06 20.40 -10.33
CA ARG A 260 -27.96 20.43 -8.85
C ARG A 260 -28.16 19.06 -8.18
N GLY A 261 -28.96 18.17 -8.77
CA GLY A 261 -29.18 16.80 -8.29
C GLY A 261 -27.97 15.85 -8.40
N ARG A 262 -26.98 16.12 -9.27
CA ARG A 262 -25.80 15.26 -9.44
C ARG A 262 -24.69 15.53 -8.43
N PHE A 263 -24.61 16.75 -7.88
CA PHE A 263 -23.68 17.06 -6.78
C PHE A 263 -24.10 16.33 -5.49
N VAL A 264 -25.40 16.29 -5.20
CA VAL A 264 -25.98 15.50 -4.11
C VAL A 264 -25.67 14.02 -4.30
N ARG A 265 -25.85 13.50 -5.52
CA ARG A 265 -25.49 12.11 -5.85
C ARG A 265 -24.00 11.82 -5.66
N SER A 266 -23.11 12.72 -6.10
CA SER A 266 -21.65 12.58 -5.91
C SER A 266 -21.29 12.51 -4.43
N ASN A 267 -21.86 13.39 -3.60
CA ASN A 267 -21.66 13.37 -2.15
C ASN A 267 -22.20 12.11 -1.49
N LEU A 268 -23.40 11.65 -1.87
CA LEU A 268 -23.97 10.40 -1.36
C LEU A 268 -23.10 9.20 -1.73
N VAL A 269 -22.55 9.16 -2.95
CA VAL A 269 -21.61 8.11 -3.35
C VAL A 269 -20.31 8.23 -2.56
N SER A 270 -19.73 9.42 -2.38
CA SER A 270 -18.51 9.60 -1.59
C SER A 270 -18.72 9.22 -0.12
N MET A 271 -19.88 9.54 0.46
CA MET A 271 -20.27 9.09 1.81
C MET A 271 -20.44 7.57 1.86
N GLY A 272 -21.11 6.98 0.87
CA GLY A 272 -21.29 5.53 0.76
C GLY A 272 -19.96 4.80 0.63
N VAL A 273 -19.01 5.35 -0.13
CA VAL A 273 -17.64 4.85 -0.27
C VAL A 273 -16.89 4.97 1.06
N GLY A 274 -17.01 6.09 1.77
CA GLY A 274 -16.45 6.26 3.11
C GLY A 274 -17.02 5.24 4.11
N LEU A 275 -18.34 5.03 4.10
CA LEU A 275 -19.00 4.04 4.95
C LEU A 275 -18.56 2.61 4.60
N LEU A 276 -18.43 2.29 3.31
CA LEU A 276 -17.92 0.99 2.84
C LEU A 276 -16.51 0.76 3.35
N LEU A 277 -15.61 1.76 3.25
CA LEU A 277 -14.25 1.66 3.78
C LEU A 277 -14.23 1.43 5.29
N VAL A 278 -15.03 2.19 6.05
CA VAL A 278 -15.12 2.02 7.51
C VAL A 278 -15.67 0.64 7.85
N THR A 279 -16.66 0.15 7.11
CA THR A 279 -17.25 -1.18 7.32
C THR A 279 -16.25 -2.28 6.96
N ALA A 280 -15.55 -2.15 5.83
CA ALA A 280 -14.50 -3.07 5.42
C ALA A 280 -13.38 -3.10 6.47
N PHE A 281 -12.91 -1.93 6.90
CA PHE A 281 -11.91 -1.80 7.96
C PHE A 281 -12.36 -2.48 9.25
N ALA A 282 -13.56 -2.16 9.74
CA ALA A 282 -14.11 -2.73 10.96
C ALA A 282 -14.28 -4.25 10.86
N SER A 283 -14.71 -4.77 9.70
CA SER A 283 -14.90 -6.21 9.48
C SER A 283 -13.60 -7.01 9.47
N HIS A 284 -12.48 -6.38 9.09
CA HIS A 284 -11.15 -7.01 9.08
C HIS A 284 -10.30 -6.61 10.28
N TRP A 285 -10.81 -5.75 11.16
CA TRP A 285 -10.11 -5.36 12.37
C TRP A 285 -10.01 -6.56 13.30
N GLN A 286 -8.79 -7.08 13.44
CA GLN A 286 -8.47 -8.06 14.44
C GLN A 286 -7.59 -7.39 15.50
N PRO A 287 -8.00 -7.36 16.78
CA PRO A 287 -7.09 -6.94 17.82
C PRO A 287 -5.86 -7.85 17.77
N SER A 288 -4.67 -7.25 17.73
CA SER A 288 -3.42 -7.99 17.80
C SER A 288 -3.34 -8.74 19.13
N GLU A 289 -3.76 -10.01 19.15
CA GLU A 289 -3.54 -10.90 20.30
C GLU A 289 -2.03 -11.06 20.60
N LEU A 290 -1.22 -10.88 19.55
CA LEU A 290 0.25 -10.97 19.50
C LEU A 290 1.02 -10.03 20.45
N ARG A 291 0.38 -9.09 21.16
CA ARG A 291 1.10 -8.22 22.12
C ARG A 291 0.48 -8.12 23.50
N ARG A 292 -0.71 -8.70 23.72
CA ARG A 292 -1.36 -8.64 25.04
C ARG A 292 -1.15 -9.90 25.88
N VAL A 293 -0.96 -11.07 25.26
CA VAL A 293 -0.94 -12.37 25.95
C VAL A 293 0.17 -13.31 25.45
N GLY A 294 1.09 -12.82 24.63
CA GLY A 294 2.17 -13.64 24.08
C GLY A 294 3.34 -13.84 25.04
N PRO A 295 4.15 -14.90 24.84
CA PRO A 295 5.35 -15.12 25.64
C PRO A 295 6.28 -13.90 25.50
N ASN A 296 6.71 -13.38 26.64
CA ASN A 296 7.67 -12.29 26.67
C ASN A 296 9.03 -12.84 26.22
N TRP A 297 9.70 -12.15 25.30
CA TRP A 297 11.01 -12.56 24.79
C TRP A 297 12.02 -12.77 25.92
N SER A 298 12.01 -11.90 26.93
CA SER A 298 12.91 -12.03 28.09
C SER A 298 12.68 -13.31 28.88
N ASP A 299 11.43 -13.76 29.00
CA ASP A 299 11.08 -14.98 29.73
C ASP A 299 11.47 -16.22 28.92
N GLY A 300 11.31 -16.16 27.60
CA GLY A 300 11.78 -17.19 26.67
C GLY A 300 13.30 -17.34 26.67
N VAL A 301 14.05 -16.22 26.65
CA VAL A 301 15.52 -16.23 26.74
C VAL A 301 15.97 -16.81 28.09
N ARG A 302 15.35 -16.40 29.20
CA ARG A 302 15.67 -16.93 30.53
C ARG A 302 15.38 -18.43 30.65
N ALA A 303 14.29 -18.92 30.05
CA ALA A 303 14.00 -20.34 30.01
C ALA A 303 15.05 -21.12 29.21
N ALA A 304 15.48 -20.57 28.06
CA ALA A 304 16.54 -21.15 27.23
C ALA A 304 17.91 -21.15 27.92
N GLU A 305 18.26 -20.11 28.69
CA GLU A 305 19.47 -20.06 29.52
C GLU A 305 19.49 -21.20 30.55
N ILE A 306 18.37 -21.42 31.25
CA ILE A 306 18.22 -22.50 32.23
C ILE A 306 18.34 -23.87 31.54
N GLU A 307 17.72 -24.05 30.38
CA GLU A 307 17.80 -25.29 29.59
C GLU A 307 19.25 -25.59 29.16
N CYS A 308 19.96 -24.59 28.64
CA CYS A 308 21.36 -24.70 28.25
C CYS A 308 22.27 -25.03 29.44
N ALA A 309 22.05 -24.39 30.61
CA ALA A 309 22.85 -24.62 31.81
C ALA A 309 22.61 -26.00 32.45
N SER A 310 21.40 -26.55 32.33
CA SER A 310 21.01 -27.82 32.96
C SER A 310 21.25 -29.05 32.10
N THR A 311 21.13 -28.92 30.77
CA THR A 311 21.10 -30.07 29.85
C THR A 311 22.38 -30.21 29.03
N GLY A 312 23.27 -29.20 29.03
CA GLY A 312 24.52 -29.22 28.27
C GLY A 312 24.33 -29.33 26.74
N GLY A 313 23.15 -28.96 26.23
CA GLY A 313 22.83 -29.01 24.81
C GLY A 313 23.59 -27.98 23.99
N SER A 314 23.69 -28.20 22.68
CA SER A 314 24.32 -27.25 21.75
C SER A 314 23.42 -26.06 21.42
N SER A 315 22.11 -26.19 21.58
CA SER A 315 21.12 -25.16 21.27
C SER A 315 19.88 -25.29 22.15
N ALA A 316 19.23 -24.16 22.43
CA ALA A 316 17.93 -24.10 23.08
C ALA A 316 16.90 -23.41 22.17
N SER A 317 15.63 -23.81 22.30
CA SER A 317 14.55 -23.33 21.44
C SER A 317 13.65 -22.36 22.20
N ILE A 318 13.52 -21.13 21.69
CA ILE A 318 12.61 -20.13 22.25
C ILE A 318 11.35 -20.11 21.40
N ARG A 319 10.21 -20.39 22.03
CA ARG A 319 8.92 -20.29 21.34
C ARG A 319 8.57 -18.83 21.10
N VAL A 320 8.23 -18.50 19.86
CA VAL A 320 7.79 -17.17 19.46
C VAL A 320 6.36 -17.21 18.94
N LEU A 321 5.73 -16.05 18.90
CA LEU A 321 4.37 -15.90 18.41
C LEU A 321 4.26 -16.16 16.90
N PRO A 322 3.08 -16.62 16.42
CA PRO A 322 1.85 -16.90 17.18
C PRO A 322 1.89 -18.23 17.95
N MET A 323 1.29 -18.28 19.15
CA MET A 323 1.26 -19.51 19.98
C MET A 323 0.52 -20.69 19.34
N ASN A 324 -0.35 -20.41 18.37
CA ASN A 324 -1.15 -21.40 17.68
C ASN A 324 -0.33 -22.17 16.63
N ASP A 325 0.82 -21.64 16.26
CA ASP A 325 1.81 -22.29 15.41
C ASP A 325 3.03 -22.68 16.27
N ASP A 326 3.77 -23.72 15.88
CA ASP A 326 4.98 -24.15 16.61
C ASP A 326 6.22 -23.36 16.15
N TRP A 327 6.11 -22.03 16.17
CA TRP A 327 7.22 -21.17 15.75
C TRP A 327 8.26 -21.09 16.86
N ARG A 328 9.49 -21.47 16.52
CA ARG A 328 10.62 -21.47 17.45
C ARG A 328 11.82 -20.80 16.82
N VAL A 329 12.59 -20.11 17.66
CA VAL A 329 13.92 -19.60 17.33
C VAL A 329 14.92 -20.48 18.07
N GLU A 330 15.78 -21.14 17.32
CA GLU A 330 16.90 -21.89 17.90
C GLU A 330 18.08 -20.94 18.11
N LEU A 331 18.59 -20.93 19.35
CA LEU A 331 19.79 -20.18 19.70
C LEU A 331 20.86 -21.15 20.19
N PRO A 332 22.12 -21.00 19.75
CA PRO A 332 23.22 -21.79 20.27
C PRO A 332 23.48 -21.42 21.73
N CYS A 333 23.67 -22.43 22.58
CA CYS A 333 23.83 -22.25 24.01
C CYS A 333 25.08 -21.42 24.38
N GLU A 334 26.10 -21.42 23.52
CA GLU A 334 27.32 -20.61 23.68
C GLU A 334 27.02 -19.10 23.77
N LEU A 335 26.01 -18.61 23.03
CA LEU A 335 25.59 -17.20 23.06
C LEU A 335 24.79 -16.84 24.32
N LEU A 336 24.15 -17.82 24.95
CA LEU A 336 23.29 -17.63 26.12
C LEU A 336 24.07 -17.73 27.44
N ILE A 337 25.13 -18.54 27.49
CA ILE A 337 25.93 -18.75 28.70
C ILE A 337 26.99 -17.65 28.90
N GLN A 338 27.45 -16.99 27.82
CA GLN A 338 28.52 -15.97 27.90
C GLN A 338 28.09 -14.59 28.45
N GLN A 339 26.79 -14.35 28.66
CA GLN A 339 26.28 -13.05 29.15
C GLN A 339 25.95 -13.02 30.65
N GLY A 340 26.27 -14.08 31.40
CA GLY A 340 26.07 -14.19 32.85
C GLY A 340 27.24 -13.65 33.67
#